data_AF-H8MYU6-F1
#
_entry.id   AF-H8MYU6-F1
#
_cell.length_a   1.000
_cell.length_b   1.000
_cell.length_c   1.000
_cell.angle_alpha   90.00
_cell.angle_beta   90.00
_cell.angle_gamma   90.00
#
_symmetry.space_group_name_H-M   'P 1'
#
loop_
_entity.id
_entity.type
_entity.pdbx_description
1 polymer ?
#
loop_
_entity_poly.entity_id
_entity_poly.type
_entity_poly.pdbx_seq_one_letter_code
_entity_poly.pdbx_strand_id
1 'polypeptide(L)'
;MRLHWLLGLSLCVGGCASLTKDLHDTTPEDEEVPTEETVYLVPLDEALFTMRRVFEEQRYDVFERADHHELYTSAHEPGMNLPGNRTYERYFVKGASLGPRQSVIRVFRLSYREQDTNIEVKPKWLNERIQDEEKYLSRKTFERFTFDGVPDMEGFKMVRGTRDLPLERKLLARLEMVPSLELVGGRTNAPVRAVQVEGWDDDTAQPPPVKCGEPLQGVEPLLTAGHTVLVGDPLGTRELPEIATRMLCDAVEKKLSVALALSMPSEDQGALDEYLASAGHGPDLERLLVVSSFWRRVYQDGRSSGALLRLIEQARRLRAQGNAVTVLAFDSNSASGNAREAEMAKNLIAYRQANPDTWLLALAGDVHVRTKPVSWNKDFEPLGWRLTKALPASPVKALEVGFTRGSQFSCRFNVWEQVDCNVFALSPTAELRQEPGTPRKVALFDRPSDTGFHGRLWVGALNASPPVIQRTPPPVAQQQQDGGTKPAEAEH
;
A
#
# COMPACT_ATOMS: atom_id res chain seq x y z
N MET A 1 87.29 -18.52 -5.53
CA MET A 1 87.53 -18.69 -4.08
C MET A 1 86.17 -18.87 -3.40
N ARG A 2 85.96 -20.06 -2.80
CA ARG A 2 84.86 -20.52 -1.89
C ARG A 2 83.42 -20.45 -2.47
N LEU A 3 82.90 -21.55 -3.06
CA LEU A 3 82.06 -22.63 -2.45
C LEU A 3 80.78 -22.08 -1.77
N HIS A 4 79.53 -22.54 -1.97
CA HIS A 4 78.94 -23.67 -2.69
C HIS A 4 77.37 -23.63 -2.55
N TRP A 5 76.62 -24.12 -3.56
CA TRP A 5 75.28 -24.81 -3.54
C TRP A 5 74.01 -24.00 -3.21
N LEU A 6 73.04 -23.81 -4.13
CA LEU A 6 72.03 -24.72 -4.74
C LEU A 6 70.70 -24.84 -3.95
N LEU A 7 69.62 -24.52 -4.69
CA LEU A 7 68.24 -25.02 -4.62
C LEU A 7 67.33 -24.59 -3.46
N GLY A 8 66.22 -23.95 -3.84
CA GLY A 8 65.03 -23.80 -2.99
C GLY A 8 64.06 -24.98 -3.14
N LEU A 9 63.21 -25.18 -2.13
CA LEU A 9 61.80 -25.56 -2.24
C LEU A 9 61.09 -25.52 -0.86
N SER A 10 59.99 -24.79 -0.83
CA SER A 10 58.70 -24.99 -0.12
C SER A 10 58.55 -25.40 1.36
N LEU A 11 57.65 -24.64 2.01
CA LEU A 11 56.54 -25.02 2.91
C LEU A 11 56.76 -25.25 4.42
N CYS A 12 55.97 -24.45 5.16
CA CYS A 12 55.24 -24.74 6.41
C CYS A 12 55.85 -24.44 7.80
N VAL A 13 55.13 -23.54 8.49
CA VAL A 13 54.72 -23.57 9.93
C VAL A 13 55.69 -23.00 10.98
N GLY A 14 55.19 -22.00 11.75
CA GLY A 14 55.46 -21.87 13.19
C GLY A 14 55.90 -20.50 13.70
N GLY A 15 55.09 -19.89 14.59
CA GLY A 15 55.47 -18.77 15.48
C GLY A 15 54.42 -17.65 15.56
N CYS A 16 53.25 -17.85 16.20
CA CYS A 16 52.94 -17.60 17.62
C CYS A 16 52.70 -16.12 18.01
N ALA A 17 51.41 -15.84 18.25
CA ALA A 17 50.83 -15.05 19.34
C ALA A 17 51.11 -13.54 19.47
N SER A 18 50.10 -12.74 19.15
CA SER A 18 49.54 -11.80 20.14
C SER A 18 48.00 -11.89 20.13
N LEU A 19 47.49 -12.42 21.24
CA LEU A 19 46.11 -12.31 21.68
C LEU A 19 45.91 -10.92 22.27
N THR A 20 44.91 -10.20 21.79
CA THR A 20 43.92 -9.42 22.56
C THR A 20 43.06 -8.66 21.55
N LYS A 21 42.08 -9.37 20.99
CA LYS A 21 40.95 -8.74 20.30
C LYS A 21 39.93 -8.45 21.39
N ASP A 22 39.72 -7.17 21.69
CA ASP A 22 38.76 -6.74 22.70
C ASP A 22 37.36 -7.26 22.38
N LEU A 23 36.70 -7.79 23.40
CA LEU A 23 35.35 -8.36 23.36
C LEU A 23 34.24 -7.29 23.26
N HIS A 24 34.58 -6.10 22.78
CA HIS A 24 33.68 -4.94 22.66
C HIS A 24 33.63 -4.33 21.26
N ASP A 25 34.26 -4.95 20.28
CA ASP A 25 34.18 -4.49 18.89
C ASP A 25 32.99 -5.13 18.19
N THR A 26 31.77 -4.77 18.62
CA THR A 26 30.70 -4.61 17.63
C THR A 26 30.94 -3.26 17.00
N THR A 27 31.75 -3.24 15.95
CA THR A 27 31.79 -2.12 15.02
C THR A 27 30.34 -1.77 14.65
N PRO A 28 29.93 -0.49 14.71
CA PRO A 28 28.67 -0.04 14.16
C PRO A 28 28.79 -0.08 12.63
N GLU A 29 28.82 -1.28 12.06
CA GLU A 29 28.66 -1.47 10.63
C GLU A 29 27.19 -1.17 10.31
N ASP A 30 26.97 0.01 9.74
CA ASP A 30 25.78 0.45 9.01
C ASP A 30 24.45 0.52 9.78
N GLU A 31 24.42 1.19 10.95
CA GLU A 31 23.14 1.69 11.49
C GLU A 31 22.65 2.87 10.63
N GLU A 32 21.82 2.58 9.63
CA GLU A 32 21.21 3.56 8.73
C GLU A 32 20.37 4.58 9.52
N VAL A 33 20.90 5.78 9.71
CA VAL A 33 20.14 6.89 10.30
C VAL A 33 19.19 7.42 9.22
N PRO A 34 17.86 7.27 9.38
CA PRO A 34 16.93 7.74 8.35
C PRO A 34 17.03 9.25 8.20
N THR A 35 17.17 9.72 6.96
CA THR A 35 17.22 11.14 6.60
C THR A 35 15.83 11.77 6.50
N GLU A 36 14.79 10.95 6.37
CA GLU A 36 13.40 11.37 6.19
C GLU A 36 12.44 10.59 7.11
N GLU A 37 11.32 11.22 7.45
CA GLU A 37 10.26 10.59 8.24
C GLU A 37 9.19 9.97 7.34
N THR A 38 8.76 8.75 7.69
CA THR A 38 7.61 8.13 7.02
C THR A 38 6.32 8.71 7.59
N VAL A 39 5.57 9.41 6.75
CA VAL A 39 4.21 9.89 7.08
C VAL A 39 3.19 8.88 6.57
N TYR A 40 2.46 8.25 7.48
CA TYR A 40 1.35 7.36 7.16
C TYR A 40 0.07 8.15 6.93
N LEU A 41 -0.74 7.76 5.93
CA LEU A 41 -2.03 8.40 5.63
C LEU A 41 -3.18 7.72 6.39
N VAL A 42 -3.04 7.64 7.70
CA VAL A 42 -4.03 7.09 8.65
C VAL A 42 -4.11 7.95 9.91
N PRO A 43 -5.21 7.88 10.68
CA PRO A 43 -5.25 8.45 12.02
C PRO A 43 -4.15 7.86 12.92
N LEU A 44 -3.68 8.65 13.88
CA LEU A 44 -2.62 8.22 14.80
C LEU A 44 -2.99 6.96 15.58
N ASP A 45 -4.23 6.87 16.07
CA ASP A 45 -4.73 5.73 16.83
C ASP A 45 -4.70 4.44 15.99
N GLU A 46 -5.02 4.52 14.70
CA GLU A 46 -4.95 3.38 13.78
C GLU A 46 -3.50 2.92 13.58
N ALA A 47 -2.56 3.86 13.43
CA ALA A 47 -1.14 3.53 13.31
C ALA A 47 -0.57 2.89 14.58
N LEU A 48 -0.87 3.46 15.77
CA LEU A 48 -0.43 2.93 17.06
C LEU A 48 -1.04 1.55 17.32
N PHE A 49 -2.32 1.37 17.06
CA PHE A 49 -2.99 0.08 17.24
C PHE A 49 -2.44 -0.99 16.29
N THR A 50 -2.12 -0.61 15.05
CA THR A 50 -1.44 -1.51 14.11
C THR A 50 -0.05 -1.88 14.62
N MET A 51 0.71 -0.94 15.18
CA MET A 51 2.02 -1.22 15.77
C MET A 51 1.93 -2.13 17.00
N ARG A 52 0.93 -1.94 17.86
CA ARG A 52 0.61 -2.87 18.96
C ARG A 52 0.44 -4.29 18.44
N ARG A 53 -0.38 -4.51 17.39
CA ARG A 53 -0.56 -5.83 16.78
C ARG A 53 0.75 -6.43 16.25
N VAL A 54 1.62 -5.61 15.63
CA VAL A 54 2.94 -6.06 15.15
C VAL A 54 3.83 -6.60 16.29
N PHE A 55 3.72 -6.03 17.49
CA PHE A 55 4.42 -6.52 18.69
C PHE A 55 3.77 -7.77 19.30
N GLU A 56 2.45 -7.80 19.39
CA GLU A 56 1.70 -8.93 19.94
C GLU A 56 1.92 -10.20 19.10
N GLU A 57 1.99 -10.09 17.77
CA GLU A 57 2.36 -11.19 16.88
C GLU A 57 3.79 -11.73 17.14
N GLN A 58 4.67 -10.89 17.67
CA GLN A 58 6.02 -11.25 18.10
C GLN A 58 6.07 -11.71 19.57
N ARG A 59 4.90 -11.89 20.21
CA ARG A 59 4.72 -12.35 21.59
C ARG A 59 5.26 -11.40 22.66
N TYR A 60 5.29 -10.11 22.35
CA TYR A 60 5.53 -9.08 23.36
C TYR A 60 4.22 -8.68 24.03
N ASP A 61 4.27 -8.46 25.35
CA ASP A 61 3.21 -7.75 26.05
C ASP A 61 3.35 -6.25 25.74
N VAL A 62 2.24 -5.55 25.47
CA VAL A 62 2.26 -4.14 25.07
C VAL A 62 1.55 -3.27 26.09
N PHE A 63 2.31 -2.36 26.68
CA PHE A 63 1.87 -1.31 27.61
C PHE A 63 1.71 0.01 26.85
N GLU A 64 0.73 0.81 27.23
CA GLU A 64 0.37 2.04 26.52
C GLU A 64 0.20 3.21 27.48
N ARG A 65 0.71 4.37 27.07
CA ARG A 65 0.39 5.66 27.68
C ARG A 65 -0.40 6.47 26.67
N ALA A 66 -1.72 6.26 26.67
CA ALA A 66 -2.63 6.82 25.67
C ALA A 66 -2.48 8.35 25.55
N ASP A 67 -2.46 9.07 26.68
CA ASP A 67 -2.33 10.54 26.71
C ASP A 67 -1.02 11.08 26.12
N HIS A 68 -0.01 10.22 25.95
CA HIS A 68 1.29 10.59 25.39
C HIS A 68 1.54 9.98 24.01
N HIS A 69 0.63 9.17 23.48
CA HIS A 69 0.79 8.43 22.22
C HIS A 69 2.06 7.55 22.21
N GLU A 70 2.30 6.86 23.33
CA GLU A 70 3.49 6.04 23.56
C GLU A 70 3.13 4.57 23.80
N LEU A 71 3.91 3.65 23.22
CA LEU A 71 3.83 2.21 23.49
C LEU A 71 5.16 1.68 24.03
N TYR A 72 5.09 0.67 24.89
CA TYR A 72 6.25 -0.05 25.41
C TYR A 72 6.00 -1.55 25.33
N THR A 73 7.00 -2.34 24.95
CA THR A 73 6.92 -3.80 25.03
C THR A 73 7.41 -4.33 26.38
N SER A 74 7.09 -5.56 26.75
CA SER A 74 7.83 -6.30 27.79
C SER A 74 9.33 -6.36 27.45
N ALA A 75 10.16 -6.37 28.49
CA ALA A 75 11.60 -6.56 28.35
C ALA A 75 11.91 -8.04 28.10
N HIS A 76 12.93 -8.30 27.29
CA HIS A 76 13.41 -9.65 27.00
C HIS A 76 14.93 -9.69 27.03
N GLU A 77 15.48 -10.87 27.26
CA GLU A 77 16.92 -11.09 27.26
C GLU A 77 17.35 -11.62 25.88
N PRO A 78 18.10 -10.85 25.07
CA PRO A 78 18.65 -11.38 23.83
C PRO A 78 19.74 -12.42 24.12
N GLY A 79 19.61 -13.60 23.53
CA GLY A 79 20.62 -14.66 23.60
C GLY A 79 20.76 -15.30 24.99
N MET A 80 21.93 -15.91 25.25
CA MET A 80 22.29 -16.46 26.55
C MET A 80 23.31 -15.53 27.20
N ASN A 81 22.91 -14.74 28.20
CA ASN A 81 23.87 -13.94 28.97
C ASN A 81 24.23 -14.63 30.29
N LEU A 82 25.44 -14.35 30.76
CA LEU A 82 25.90 -14.80 32.07
C LEU A 82 25.28 -13.92 33.17
N PRO A 83 24.89 -14.51 34.31
CA PRO A 83 24.47 -13.75 35.49
C PRO A 83 25.53 -12.70 35.88
N GLY A 84 25.12 -11.45 36.10
CA GLY A 84 26.00 -10.32 36.40
C GLY A 84 26.52 -9.57 35.17
N ASN A 85 26.17 -9.99 33.96
CA ASN A 85 26.38 -9.25 32.71
C ASN A 85 25.20 -9.45 31.75
N ARG A 86 23.97 -9.51 32.29
CA ARG A 86 22.78 -9.69 31.48
C ARG A 86 22.47 -8.42 30.71
N THR A 87 22.05 -8.60 29.46
CA THR A 87 21.51 -7.51 28.64
C THR A 87 20.01 -7.73 28.51
N TYR A 88 19.23 -6.67 28.65
CA TYR A 88 17.80 -6.67 28.41
C TYR A 88 17.48 -5.70 27.28
N GLU A 89 16.53 -6.08 26.44
CA GLU A 89 16.03 -5.25 25.36
C GLU A 89 14.53 -5.09 25.44
N ARG A 90 14.04 -3.91 25.08
CA ARG A 90 12.61 -3.65 24.86
C ARG A 90 12.42 -2.61 23.77
N TYR A 91 11.21 -2.51 23.25
CA TYR A 91 10.86 -1.48 22.30
C TYR A 91 10.04 -0.37 22.94
N PHE A 92 10.32 0.85 22.52
CA PHE A 92 9.57 2.06 22.83
C PHE A 92 9.08 2.66 21.52
N VAL A 93 7.81 3.03 21.47
CA VAL A 93 7.21 3.68 20.30
C VAL A 93 6.73 5.05 20.68
N LYS A 94 7.03 6.02 19.82
CA LYS A 94 6.51 7.39 19.94
C LYS A 94 5.72 7.75 18.69
N GLY A 95 4.43 7.99 18.89
CA GLY A 95 3.52 8.48 17.87
C GLY A 95 3.43 10.00 17.82
N ALA A 96 3.11 10.55 16.66
CA ALA A 96 2.76 11.96 16.49
C ALA A 96 1.70 12.12 15.39
N SER A 97 0.68 12.94 15.67
CA SER A 97 -0.31 13.35 14.66
C SER A 97 0.20 14.58 13.91
N LEU A 98 0.16 14.53 12.59
CA LEU A 98 0.43 15.68 11.70
C LEU A 98 -0.86 16.27 11.12
N GLY A 99 -1.97 15.54 11.25
CA GLY A 99 -3.30 15.93 10.79
C GLY A 99 -4.34 14.84 11.10
N PRO A 100 -5.62 15.04 10.74
CA PRO A 100 -6.69 14.11 11.09
C PRO A 100 -6.45 12.66 10.63
N ARG A 101 -5.75 12.49 9.50
CA ARG A 101 -5.39 11.19 8.92
C ARG A 101 -3.92 11.15 8.49
N GLN A 102 -3.06 11.86 9.21
CA GLN A 102 -1.63 11.85 8.96
C GLN A 102 -0.90 11.62 10.26
N SER A 103 -0.06 10.59 10.30
CA SER A 103 0.65 10.18 11.51
C SER A 103 2.08 9.78 11.23
N VAL A 104 2.94 9.94 12.23
CA VAL A 104 4.31 9.43 12.25
C VAL A 104 4.45 8.49 13.43
N ILE A 105 5.06 7.33 13.21
CA ILE A 105 5.41 6.36 14.25
C ILE A 105 6.91 6.15 14.21
N ARG A 106 7.56 6.33 15.37
CA ARG A 106 8.98 6.05 15.56
C ARG A 106 9.14 4.89 16.51
N VAL A 107 9.93 3.89 16.12
CA VAL A 107 10.20 2.73 16.96
C VAL A 107 11.65 2.76 17.40
N PHE A 108 11.88 2.63 18.70
CA PHE A 108 13.20 2.63 19.32
C PHE A 108 13.42 1.31 20.03
N ARG A 109 14.55 0.65 19.74
CA ARG A 109 15.06 -0.45 20.54
C ARG A 109 15.91 0.11 21.67
N LEU A 110 15.50 -0.16 22.90
CA LEU A 110 16.19 0.25 24.12
C LEU A 110 16.95 -0.96 24.67
N SER A 111 18.24 -0.80 24.94
CA SER A 111 19.10 -1.84 25.52
C SER A 111 19.60 -1.40 26.90
N TYR A 112 19.59 -2.33 27.85
CA TYR A 112 19.99 -2.13 29.24
C TYR A 112 20.97 -3.23 29.63
N ARG A 113 22.05 -2.89 30.32
CA ARG A 113 22.95 -3.86 30.93
C ARG A 113 22.72 -3.89 32.43
N GLU A 114 22.69 -5.09 32.99
CA GLU A 114 22.61 -5.34 34.44
C GLU A 114 23.75 -4.64 35.21
N GLN A 115 24.90 -4.43 34.57
CA GLN A 115 26.05 -3.72 35.15
C GLN A 115 25.89 -2.21 35.16
N ASP A 116 25.13 -1.61 34.23
CA ASP A 116 24.95 -0.16 34.14
C ASP A 116 24.04 0.38 35.26
N THR A 117 23.32 -0.51 35.96
CA THR A 117 22.61 -0.22 37.22
C THR A 117 23.48 -0.24 38.47
N ASN A 118 24.69 -0.79 38.40
CA ASN A 118 25.61 -0.75 39.52
C ASN A 118 26.23 0.65 39.55
N ILE A 119 25.56 1.54 40.31
CA ILE A 119 26.05 2.75 40.98
C ILE A 119 27.52 3.02 40.66
N GLU A 120 27.85 4.22 40.16
CA GLU A 120 29.20 4.77 40.23
C GLU A 120 29.77 4.52 41.64
N VAL A 121 30.51 3.42 41.81
CA VAL A 121 31.26 3.19 43.02
C VAL A 121 32.42 4.15 42.89
N LYS A 122 32.25 5.38 43.39
CA LYS A 122 33.40 6.27 43.58
C LYS A 122 34.45 5.48 44.36
N PRO A 123 35.75 5.64 44.02
CA PRO A 123 36.81 4.94 44.72
C PRO A 123 36.65 5.22 46.21
N LYS A 124 36.55 4.15 47.01
CA LYS A 124 36.43 4.25 48.45
C LYS A 124 37.69 4.92 48.99
N TRP A 125 37.58 6.17 49.39
CA TRP A 125 38.64 6.80 50.18
C TRP A 125 38.54 6.27 51.61
N LEU A 126 39.69 5.91 52.15
CA LEU A 126 39.84 5.32 53.47
C LEU A 126 39.38 6.34 54.53
N ASN A 127 38.29 6.02 55.22
CA ASN A 127 37.69 6.73 56.37
C ASN A 127 36.80 7.95 56.07
N GLU A 128 35.51 7.74 55.79
CA GLU A 128 34.49 8.72 56.20
C GLU A 128 33.11 8.05 56.42
N ARG A 129 32.39 8.56 57.43
CA ARG A 129 31.26 7.92 58.14
C ARG A 129 30.00 7.80 57.27
N ILE A 130 29.52 6.56 57.12
CA ILE A 130 28.44 6.13 56.22
C ILE A 130 27.01 6.54 56.68
N GLN A 131 26.79 7.04 57.90
CA GLN A 131 25.43 7.04 58.45
C GLN A 131 24.57 8.30 58.20
N ASP A 132 25.15 9.46 57.91
CA ASP A 132 24.37 10.70 57.74
C ASP A 132 24.05 11.05 56.27
N GLU A 133 24.78 10.50 55.29
CA GLU A 133 24.50 10.72 53.85
C GLU A 133 23.42 9.79 53.28
N GLU A 134 23.24 8.57 53.78
CA GLU A 134 22.14 7.68 53.36
C GLU A 134 20.75 8.33 53.59
N LYS A 135 20.63 9.11 54.66
CA LYS A 135 19.38 9.82 54.99
C LYS A 135 19.16 11.08 54.15
N TYR A 136 20.23 11.67 53.61
CA TYR A 136 20.16 12.84 52.73
C TYR A 136 19.92 12.43 51.26
N LEU A 137 20.50 11.30 50.82
CA LEU A 137 20.33 10.73 49.47
C LEU A 137 18.97 10.04 49.29
N SER A 138 18.40 9.42 50.31
CA SER A 138 17.03 8.88 50.24
C SER A 138 15.97 9.96 49.97
N ARG A 139 16.26 11.23 50.28
CA ARG A 139 15.31 12.36 50.16
C ARG A 139 15.40 13.14 48.85
N LYS A 140 16.44 12.98 48.02
CA LYS A 140 16.61 13.76 46.78
C LYS A 140 16.88 12.95 45.51
N THR A 141 17.01 11.63 45.60
CA THR A 141 17.31 10.80 44.41
C THR A 141 16.07 10.22 43.73
N PHE A 142 14.86 10.61 44.15
CA PHE A 142 13.63 10.05 43.62
C PHE A 142 12.52 11.11 43.53
N GLU A 143 12.64 12.06 42.61
CA GLU A 143 11.49 12.25 41.72
C GLU A 143 11.55 11.11 40.72
N ARG A 144 11.09 9.94 41.19
CA ARG A 144 10.67 8.86 40.32
C ARG A 144 9.48 9.41 39.55
N PHE A 145 9.69 9.85 38.32
CA PHE A 145 8.64 9.71 37.31
C PHE A 145 8.57 8.22 36.96
N THR A 146 8.21 7.39 37.94
CA THR A 146 7.74 6.04 37.73
C THR A 146 6.40 6.18 37.05
N PHE A 147 6.29 5.64 35.84
CA PHE A 147 5.08 5.66 35.05
C PHE A 147 3.94 5.03 35.86
N ASP A 148 2.81 5.73 36.00
CA ASP A 148 1.58 5.07 36.45
C ASP A 148 1.24 3.95 35.46
N GLY A 149 1.26 2.70 35.92
CA GLY A 149 0.83 1.53 35.14
C GLY A 149 1.91 0.72 34.41
N VAL A 150 3.19 1.09 34.50
CA VAL A 150 4.31 0.17 34.18
C VAL A 150 4.73 -0.47 35.51
N PRO A 151 4.97 -1.80 35.60
CA PRO A 151 5.52 -2.35 36.83
C PRO A 151 6.78 -1.56 37.20
N ASP A 152 6.95 -1.27 38.49
CA ASP A 152 8.15 -0.70 39.15
C ASP A 152 9.46 -1.52 38.91
N MET A 153 9.41 -2.44 37.96
CA MET A 153 10.49 -3.28 37.47
C MET A 153 11.46 -2.39 36.71
N GLU A 154 12.44 -1.85 37.44
CA GLU A 154 13.83 -2.35 37.34
C GLU A 154 14.90 -1.26 37.64
N GLY A 155 14.53 -0.02 37.97
CA GLY A 155 15.53 0.97 38.41
C GLY A 155 16.61 1.34 37.37
N PHE A 156 16.45 0.95 36.11
CA PHE A 156 17.38 1.24 35.02
C PHE A 156 17.22 2.68 34.49
N LYS A 157 18.35 3.33 34.19
CA LYS A 157 18.39 4.61 33.45
C LYS A 157 18.37 4.30 31.96
N MET A 158 17.64 5.08 31.15
CA MET A 158 17.73 4.97 29.68
C MET A 158 19.15 5.32 29.23
N VAL A 159 19.91 4.33 28.74
CA VAL A 159 21.32 4.54 28.39
C VAL A 159 21.50 4.76 26.89
N ARG A 160 20.71 4.10 26.03
CA ARG A 160 20.78 4.29 24.57
C ARG A 160 19.55 3.68 23.88
N GLY A 161 18.87 4.48 23.05
CA GLY A 161 17.81 3.99 22.16
C GLY A 161 18.25 4.14 20.71
N THR A 162 18.19 3.06 19.93
CA THR A 162 18.44 3.10 18.49
C THR A 162 17.14 2.94 17.72
N ARG A 163 17.01 3.62 16.58
CA ARG A 163 15.79 3.56 15.77
C ARG A 163 15.69 2.22 15.06
N ASP A 164 14.58 1.52 15.22
CA ASP A 164 14.36 0.18 14.66
C ASP A 164 13.60 0.26 13.33
N LEU A 165 14.36 0.52 12.26
CA LEU A 165 13.83 0.54 10.89
C LEU A 165 13.21 -0.78 10.43
N PRO A 166 13.71 -1.98 10.81
CA PRO A 166 13.03 -3.24 10.51
C PRO A 166 11.57 -3.29 11.02
N LEU A 167 11.30 -2.87 12.26
CA LEU A 167 9.94 -2.80 12.80
C LEU A 167 9.11 -1.71 12.13
N GLU A 168 9.68 -0.53 11.85
CA GLU A 168 8.98 0.53 11.09
C GLU A 168 8.59 0.06 9.68
N ARG A 169 9.45 -0.74 9.02
CA ARG A 169 9.13 -1.37 7.72
C ARG A 169 8.01 -2.40 7.83
N LYS A 170 7.95 -3.19 8.91
CA LYS A 170 6.82 -4.10 9.17
C LYS A 170 5.51 -3.32 9.35
N LEU A 171 5.55 -2.21 10.11
CA LEU A 171 4.40 -1.32 10.26
C LEU A 171 3.94 -0.74 8.92
N LEU A 172 4.88 -0.22 8.12
CA LEU A 172 4.61 0.29 6.78
C LEU A 172 3.94 -0.77 5.91
N ALA A 173 4.44 -2.01 5.91
CA ALA A 173 3.83 -3.10 5.16
C ALA A 173 2.38 -3.37 5.61
N ARG A 174 2.10 -3.33 6.92
CA ARG A 174 0.74 -3.53 7.45
C ARG A 174 -0.22 -2.40 7.15
N LEU A 175 0.27 -1.17 6.97
CA LEU A 175 -0.58 0.01 6.71
C LEU A 175 -0.76 0.31 5.21
N GLU A 176 0.23 -0.01 4.38
CA GLU A 176 0.32 0.49 3.00
C GLU A 176 0.40 -0.60 1.92
N MET A 177 0.58 -1.86 2.30
CA MET A 177 0.59 -3.01 1.39
C MET A 177 -0.67 -3.86 1.59
N VAL A 178 -1.79 -3.20 1.87
CA VAL A 178 -3.09 -3.81 2.15
C VAL A 178 -3.90 -3.91 0.85
N PRO A 179 -4.49 -5.08 0.53
CA PRO A 179 -5.38 -5.20 -0.61
C PRO A 179 -6.58 -4.25 -0.51
N SER A 180 -6.94 -3.61 -1.63
CA SER A 180 -8.19 -2.84 -1.74
C SER A 180 -9.40 -3.79 -1.71
N LEU A 181 -10.50 -3.35 -1.09
CA LEU A 181 -11.78 -4.04 -1.12
C LEU A 181 -12.57 -3.62 -2.36
N GLU A 182 -12.80 -4.57 -3.27
CA GLU A 182 -13.72 -4.38 -4.38
C GLU A 182 -15.14 -4.77 -3.97
N LEU A 183 -15.96 -3.76 -3.64
CA LEU A 183 -17.29 -3.96 -3.07
C LEU A 183 -18.35 -4.01 -4.18
N VAL A 184 -19.19 -5.05 -4.12
CA VAL A 184 -20.27 -5.31 -5.07
C VAL A 184 -21.61 -4.95 -4.45
N GLY A 185 -22.45 -4.25 -5.21
CA GLY A 185 -23.80 -3.88 -4.79
C GLY A 185 -23.89 -2.66 -3.85
N GLY A 186 -25.11 -2.39 -3.37
CA GLY A 186 -25.44 -1.25 -2.52
C GLY A 186 -25.71 0.04 -3.30
N ARG A 187 -26.94 0.54 -3.25
CA ARG A 187 -27.33 1.83 -3.84
C ARG A 187 -27.47 2.89 -2.77
N THR A 188 -27.07 4.12 -3.08
CA THR A 188 -27.36 5.27 -2.22
C THR A 188 -28.15 6.34 -2.92
N ASN A 189 -28.97 7.03 -2.14
CA ASN A 189 -29.68 8.23 -2.55
C ASN A 189 -28.76 9.45 -2.36
N ALA A 190 -27.59 9.44 -2.98
CA ALA A 190 -26.79 10.66 -3.09
C ALA A 190 -27.42 11.51 -4.21
N PRO A 191 -27.90 12.74 -3.93
CA PRO A 191 -28.38 13.61 -4.99
C PRO A 191 -27.20 13.95 -5.90
N VAL A 192 -27.32 13.68 -7.21
CA VAL A 192 -26.29 13.98 -8.23
C VAL A 192 -26.18 15.49 -8.51
N ARG A 193 -26.88 16.33 -7.73
CA ARG A 193 -26.92 17.78 -7.96
C ARG A 193 -25.57 18.40 -7.60
N ALA A 194 -24.93 18.93 -8.64
CA ALA A 194 -23.65 19.64 -8.63
C ALA A 194 -22.41 18.78 -8.36
N VAL A 195 -22.30 17.62 -9.02
CA VAL A 195 -21.00 16.97 -9.18
C VAL A 195 -20.19 17.78 -10.21
N GLN A 196 -19.42 18.76 -9.73
CA GLN A 196 -18.39 19.38 -10.55
C GLN A 196 -17.25 18.37 -10.71
N VAL A 197 -17.17 17.77 -11.89
CA VAL A 197 -15.98 16.99 -12.26
C VAL A 197 -14.88 17.98 -12.56
N GLU A 198 -13.81 17.96 -11.75
CA GLU A 198 -12.67 18.85 -11.93
C GLU A 198 -12.12 18.77 -13.37
N GLY A 199 -12.09 19.91 -14.07
CA GLY A 199 -11.65 20.01 -15.46
C GLY A 199 -12.70 19.67 -16.52
N TRP A 200 -13.98 19.61 -16.14
CA TRP A 200 -15.12 19.42 -17.05
C TRP A 200 -15.85 20.76 -17.28
N ASP A 201 -15.41 21.50 -18.30
CA ASP A 201 -16.05 22.77 -18.69
C ASP A 201 -17.09 22.52 -19.78
N ASP A 202 -18.33 22.97 -19.53
CA ASP A 202 -19.48 22.79 -20.44
C ASP A 202 -19.48 23.75 -21.65
N ASP A 203 -18.55 24.68 -21.70
CA ASP A 203 -18.68 25.91 -22.52
C ASP A 203 -17.83 25.92 -23.80
N THR A 204 -17.19 24.81 -24.18
CA THR A 204 -16.40 24.76 -25.41
C THR A 204 -17.22 24.28 -26.60
N ALA A 205 -17.46 25.17 -27.57
CA ALA A 205 -18.19 24.88 -28.82
C ALA A 205 -17.58 23.75 -29.68
N GLN A 206 -16.35 23.32 -29.39
CA GLN A 206 -15.67 22.24 -30.08
C GLN A 206 -15.04 21.29 -29.05
N PRO A 207 -15.23 19.97 -29.18
CA PRO A 207 -14.70 19.02 -28.22
C PRO A 207 -13.17 19.16 -28.14
N PRO A 208 -12.58 19.27 -26.94
CA PRO A 208 -11.15 19.44 -26.81
C PRO A 208 -10.41 18.22 -27.40
N PRO A 209 -9.19 18.41 -27.93
CA PRO A 209 -8.44 17.32 -28.54
C PRO A 209 -8.20 16.16 -27.55
N VAL A 210 -7.99 14.96 -28.09
CA VAL A 210 -7.58 13.79 -27.31
C VAL A 210 -6.22 14.08 -26.68
N LYS A 211 -6.08 13.82 -25.38
CA LYS A 211 -4.84 13.98 -24.62
C LYS A 211 -4.22 12.60 -24.41
N CYS A 212 -3.31 12.20 -25.31
CA CYS A 212 -2.68 10.88 -25.28
C CYS A 212 -1.61 10.70 -24.19
N GLY A 213 -1.18 11.77 -23.52
CA GLY A 213 -0.14 11.71 -22.49
C GLY A 213 1.25 11.36 -23.04
N GLU A 214 2.18 11.12 -22.11
CA GLU A 214 3.58 10.81 -22.40
C GLU A 214 3.74 9.47 -23.14
N PRO A 215 4.69 9.37 -24.09
CA PRO A 215 4.99 8.12 -24.79
C PRO A 215 5.32 6.97 -23.82
N LEU A 216 4.84 5.76 -24.13
CA LEU A 216 5.08 4.56 -23.34
C LEU A 216 6.05 3.64 -24.07
N GLN A 217 7.32 3.63 -23.66
CA GLN A 217 8.34 2.78 -24.28
C GLN A 217 8.01 1.28 -24.09
N GLY A 218 8.21 0.47 -25.13
CA GLY A 218 8.15 -0.99 -25.05
C GLY A 218 6.73 -1.57 -25.13
N VAL A 219 5.73 -0.73 -25.40
CA VAL A 219 4.34 -1.14 -25.60
C VAL A 219 4.12 -1.83 -26.95
N GLU A 220 4.98 -1.57 -27.93
CA GLU A 220 4.80 -1.96 -29.33
C GLU A 220 4.52 -3.45 -29.54
N PRO A 221 5.19 -4.40 -28.85
CA PRO A 221 4.93 -5.84 -29.00
C PRO A 221 3.54 -6.28 -28.51
N LEU A 222 2.86 -5.45 -27.72
CA LEU A 222 1.51 -5.71 -27.22
C LEU A 222 0.43 -5.24 -28.19
N LEU A 223 0.75 -4.33 -29.11
CA LEU A 223 -0.20 -3.67 -30.02
C LEU A 223 -0.38 -4.47 -31.32
N THR A 224 -0.99 -5.64 -31.19
CA THR A 224 -1.27 -6.55 -32.31
C THR A 224 -2.76 -6.88 -32.35
N ALA A 225 -3.34 -6.92 -33.55
CA ALA A 225 -4.73 -7.33 -33.75
C ALA A 225 -5.00 -8.69 -33.06
N GLY A 226 -6.15 -8.80 -32.41
CA GLY A 226 -6.57 -9.99 -31.67
C GLY A 226 -5.86 -10.26 -30.33
N HIS A 227 -4.86 -9.46 -29.95
CA HIS A 227 -4.26 -9.58 -28.61
C HIS A 227 -5.19 -9.03 -27.52
N THR A 228 -5.14 -9.68 -26.37
CA THR A 228 -5.73 -9.20 -25.12
C THR A 228 -4.62 -8.85 -24.13
N VAL A 229 -4.57 -7.60 -23.70
CA VAL A 229 -3.66 -7.10 -22.67
C VAL A 229 -4.47 -6.88 -21.39
N LEU A 230 -4.06 -7.52 -20.30
CA LEU A 230 -4.63 -7.33 -18.96
C LEU A 230 -3.64 -6.55 -18.12
N VAL A 231 -4.06 -5.52 -17.38
CA VAL A 231 -3.18 -4.73 -16.52
C VAL A 231 -3.71 -4.75 -15.10
N GLY A 232 -2.83 -5.10 -14.15
CA GLY A 232 -3.14 -5.14 -12.71
C GLY A 232 -3.23 -3.74 -12.12
N ASP A 233 -4.42 -3.16 -12.15
CA ASP A 233 -4.71 -1.82 -11.63
C ASP A 233 -4.88 -1.86 -10.10
N PRO A 234 -4.10 -1.11 -9.31
CA PRO A 234 -4.34 -0.96 -7.86
C PRO A 234 -5.68 -0.26 -7.54
N LEU A 235 -6.33 0.32 -8.56
CA LEU A 235 -7.58 1.07 -8.51
C LEU A 235 -7.43 2.42 -7.80
N GLY A 236 -8.28 3.38 -8.16
CA GLY A 236 -8.31 4.69 -7.49
C GLY A 236 -7.03 5.52 -7.62
N THR A 237 -6.25 5.31 -8.67
CA THR A 237 -5.04 6.09 -9.01
C THR A 237 -5.26 6.92 -10.28
N ARG A 238 -4.41 7.93 -10.51
CA ARG A 238 -4.47 8.78 -11.70
C ARG A 238 -3.71 8.17 -12.87
N GLU A 239 -2.55 7.58 -12.57
CA GLU A 239 -1.53 7.22 -13.55
C GLU A 239 -1.95 6.03 -14.43
N LEU A 240 -2.68 5.05 -13.89
CA LEU A 240 -3.06 3.87 -14.65
C LEU A 240 -4.11 4.18 -15.72
N PRO A 241 -5.21 4.91 -15.43
CA PRO A 241 -6.12 5.38 -16.48
C PRO A 241 -5.46 6.32 -17.51
N GLU A 242 -4.50 7.14 -17.09
CA GLU A 242 -3.71 7.98 -18.01
C GLU A 242 -2.84 7.15 -18.96
N ILE A 243 -2.14 6.15 -18.44
CA ILE A 243 -1.32 5.25 -19.27
C ILE A 243 -2.21 4.39 -20.18
N ALA A 244 -3.37 3.94 -19.69
CA ALA A 244 -4.34 3.26 -20.55
C ALA A 244 -4.77 4.16 -21.71
N THR A 245 -5.01 5.45 -21.47
CA THR A 245 -5.28 6.44 -22.55
C THR A 245 -4.13 6.47 -23.56
N ARG A 246 -2.88 6.50 -23.10
CA ARG A 246 -1.71 6.43 -24.01
C ARG A 246 -1.74 5.18 -24.88
N MET A 247 -1.98 4.01 -24.28
CA MET A 247 -2.03 2.74 -25.00
C MET A 247 -3.19 2.69 -26.02
N LEU A 248 -4.35 3.29 -25.71
CA LEU A 248 -5.45 3.44 -26.67
C LEU A 248 -5.02 4.28 -27.87
N CYS A 249 -4.34 5.42 -27.63
CA CYS A 249 -3.80 6.24 -28.71
C CYS A 249 -2.80 5.48 -29.58
N ASP A 250 -1.86 4.75 -28.97
CA ASP A 250 -0.87 3.95 -29.71
C ASP A 250 -1.53 2.87 -30.58
N ALA A 251 -2.57 2.22 -30.07
CA ALA A 251 -3.33 1.22 -30.82
C ALA A 251 -4.11 1.85 -32.00
N VAL A 252 -4.72 3.01 -31.78
CA VAL A 252 -5.44 3.78 -32.80
C VAL A 252 -4.49 4.31 -33.89
N GLU A 253 -3.31 4.81 -33.52
CA GLU A 253 -2.27 5.24 -34.47
C GLU A 253 -1.84 4.09 -35.38
N LYS A 254 -1.78 2.86 -34.85
CA LYS A 254 -1.56 1.62 -35.59
C LYS A 254 -2.77 1.11 -36.38
N LYS A 255 -3.89 1.85 -36.38
CA LYS A 255 -5.14 1.49 -37.08
C LYS A 255 -5.76 0.18 -36.61
N LEU A 256 -5.57 -0.17 -35.34
CA LEU A 256 -6.24 -1.31 -34.73
C LEU A 256 -7.68 -0.94 -34.36
N SER A 257 -8.59 -1.91 -34.46
CA SER A 257 -9.84 -1.85 -33.71
C SER A 257 -9.51 -2.04 -32.23
N VAL A 258 -10.05 -1.19 -31.37
CA VAL A 258 -9.69 -1.10 -29.95
C VAL A 258 -10.90 -1.37 -29.07
N ALA A 259 -10.71 -2.22 -28.07
CA ALA A 259 -11.64 -2.39 -26.96
C ALA A 259 -10.97 -2.05 -25.64
N LEU A 260 -11.53 -1.09 -24.91
CA LEU A 260 -11.19 -0.82 -23.52
C LEU A 260 -12.17 -1.57 -22.62
N ALA A 261 -11.71 -2.56 -21.88
CA ALA A 261 -12.50 -3.30 -20.91
C ALA A 261 -12.24 -2.77 -19.49
N LEU A 262 -13.29 -2.36 -18.80
CA LEU A 262 -13.24 -1.78 -17.46
C LEU A 262 -13.98 -2.67 -16.46
N SER A 263 -13.45 -2.78 -15.25
CA SER A 263 -14.08 -3.46 -14.09
C SER A 263 -15.29 -2.67 -13.55
N MET A 264 -16.22 -2.40 -14.48
CA MET A 264 -17.55 -1.84 -14.30
C MET A 264 -18.56 -2.96 -14.52
N PRO A 265 -19.67 -3.00 -13.76
CA PRO A 265 -20.70 -4.01 -13.94
C PRO A 265 -21.31 -3.98 -15.35
N SER A 266 -21.42 -5.14 -15.99
CA SER A 266 -21.99 -5.31 -17.33
C SER A 266 -23.45 -4.82 -17.45
N GLU A 267 -24.18 -4.76 -16.33
CA GLU A 267 -25.52 -4.16 -16.28
C GLU A 267 -25.52 -2.65 -16.58
N ASP A 268 -24.37 -1.99 -16.41
CA ASP A 268 -24.19 -0.57 -16.70
C ASP A 268 -23.74 -0.31 -18.17
N GLN A 269 -23.57 -1.35 -19.00
CA GLN A 269 -23.10 -1.22 -20.39
C GLN A 269 -23.99 -0.30 -21.23
N GLY A 270 -25.32 -0.36 -21.09
CA GLY A 270 -26.23 0.48 -21.87
C GLY A 270 -26.06 1.98 -21.60
N ALA A 271 -25.80 2.37 -20.35
CA ALA A 271 -25.53 3.76 -19.98
C ALA A 271 -24.17 4.23 -20.52
N LEU A 272 -23.18 3.33 -20.52
CA LEU A 272 -21.86 3.59 -21.09
C LEU A 272 -21.95 3.77 -22.61
N ASP A 273 -22.65 2.90 -23.32
CA ASP A 273 -22.83 2.98 -24.77
C ASP A 273 -23.55 4.27 -25.19
N GLU A 274 -24.58 4.68 -24.44
CA GLU A 274 -25.28 5.94 -24.67
C GLU A 274 -24.34 7.14 -24.52
N TYR A 275 -23.52 7.16 -23.47
CA TYR A 275 -22.52 8.20 -23.28
C TYR A 275 -21.46 8.21 -24.40
N LEU A 276 -20.99 7.04 -24.83
CA LEU A 276 -20.00 6.93 -25.91
C LEU A 276 -20.52 7.40 -27.27
N ALA A 277 -21.82 7.32 -27.50
CA ALA A 277 -22.48 7.81 -28.71
C ALA A 277 -22.81 9.32 -28.66
N SER A 278 -22.75 9.92 -27.48
CA SER A 278 -23.12 11.32 -27.24
C SER A 278 -22.03 12.32 -27.63
N ALA A 279 -22.37 13.61 -27.57
CA ALA A 279 -21.41 14.70 -27.75
C ALA A 279 -20.48 14.88 -26.53
N GLY A 280 -20.85 14.32 -25.37
CA GLY A 280 -20.09 14.35 -24.13
C GLY A 280 -20.20 15.66 -23.37
N HIS A 281 -21.27 16.43 -23.58
CA HIS A 281 -21.51 17.67 -22.84
C HIS A 281 -22.03 17.35 -21.43
N GLY A 282 -22.09 18.35 -20.54
CA GLY A 282 -22.57 18.21 -19.17
C GLY A 282 -23.83 17.36 -19.00
N PRO A 283 -24.91 17.57 -19.78
CA PRO A 283 -26.12 16.74 -19.70
C PRO A 283 -25.90 15.26 -20.04
N ASP A 284 -25.00 14.95 -20.98
CA ASP A 284 -24.66 13.57 -21.35
C ASP A 284 -23.92 12.88 -20.21
N LEU A 285 -22.97 13.60 -19.61
CA LEU A 285 -22.22 13.13 -18.44
C LEU A 285 -23.16 12.95 -17.23
N GLU A 286 -24.00 13.93 -16.92
CA GLU A 286 -24.97 13.85 -15.83
C GLU A 286 -25.85 12.62 -16.00
N ARG A 287 -26.33 12.37 -17.23
CA ARG A 287 -27.12 11.19 -17.54
C ARG A 287 -26.37 9.89 -17.29
N LEU A 288 -25.10 9.78 -17.70
CA LEU A 288 -24.24 8.62 -17.38
C LEU A 288 -24.17 8.40 -15.87
N LEU A 289 -23.87 9.46 -15.11
CA LEU A 289 -23.69 9.40 -13.65
C LEU A 289 -25.00 9.08 -12.90
N VAL A 290 -26.14 9.51 -13.42
CA VAL A 290 -27.47 9.26 -12.84
C VAL A 290 -28.00 7.88 -13.20
N VAL A 291 -27.87 7.45 -14.45
CA VAL A 291 -28.43 6.16 -14.90
C VAL A 291 -27.58 5.02 -14.38
N SER A 292 -26.26 5.13 -14.51
CA SER A 292 -25.37 4.07 -14.06
C SER A 292 -25.31 4.00 -12.53
N SER A 293 -25.52 2.80 -11.99
CA SER A 293 -25.49 2.57 -10.55
C SER A 293 -24.07 2.50 -10.00
N PHE A 294 -23.10 2.14 -10.86
CA PHE A 294 -21.68 2.06 -10.56
C PHE A 294 -21.10 3.34 -9.90
N TRP A 295 -21.48 4.51 -10.40
CA TRP A 295 -21.01 5.80 -9.87
C TRP A 295 -21.64 6.17 -8.52
N ARG A 296 -22.80 5.58 -8.18
CA ARG A 296 -23.64 5.95 -7.01
C ARG A 296 -23.64 4.89 -5.90
N ARG A 297 -22.67 3.97 -5.94
CA ARG A 297 -22.49 2.91 -4.94
C ARG A 297 -22.30 3.47 -3.53
N VAL A 298 -22.71 2.69 -2.52
CA VAL A 298 -22.54 3.02 -1.09
C VAL A 298 -21.08 3.30 -0.78
N TYR A 299 -20.23 2.38 -1.18
CA TYR A 299 -18.79 2.46 -1.01
C TYR A 299 -18.13 2.68 -2.37
N GLN A 300 -17.22 3.65 -2.41
CA GLN A 300 -16.50 4.01 -3.61
C GLN A 300 -15.09 3.43 -3.49
N ASP A 301 -14.86 2.28 -4.12
CA ASP A 301 -13.65 1.46 -3.96
C ASP A 301 -12.48 1.86 -4.88
N GLY A 302 -12.52 3.08 -5.42
CA GLY A 302 -11.53 3.59 -6.37
C GLY A 302 -11.84 3.26 -7.84
N ARG A 303 -12.77 2.34 -8.12
CA ARG A 303 -13.15 2.01 -9.52
C ARG A 303 -13.94 3.14 -10.17
N SER A 304 -14.77 3.86 -9.42
CA SER A 304 -15.59 4.99 -9.91
C SER A 304 -14.87 6.35 -9.78
N SER A 305 -13.55 6.36 -10.05
CA SER A 305 -12.70 7.54 -9.90
C SER A 305 -12.82 8.55 -11.04
N GLY A 306 -12.44 9.80 -10.77
CA GLY A 306 -12.36 10.84 -11.79
C GLY A 306 -11.36 10.51 -12.92
N ALA A 307 -10.28 9.80 -12.62
CA ALA A 307 -9.32 9.34 -13.63
C ALA A 307 -9.93 8.30 -14.57
N LEU A 308 -10.74 7.37 -14.05
CA LEU A 308 -11.45 6.41 -14.90
C LEU A 308 -12.48 7.10 -15.79
N LEU A 309 -13.22 8.08 -15.26
CA LEU A 309 -14.15 8.87 -16.07
C LEU A 309 -13.42 9.62 -17.21
N ARG A 310 -12.26 10.20 -16.92
CA ARG A 310 -11.42 10.84 -17.95
C ARG A 310 -10.97 9.84 -19.01
N LEU A 311 -10.59 8.61 -18.64
CA LEU A 311 -10.25 7.56 -19.60
C LEU A 311 -11.45 7.22 -20.52
N ILE A 312 -12.65 7.08 -19.96
CA ILE A 312 -13.88 6.85 -20.74
C ILE A 312 -14.12 8.02 -21.72
N GLU A 313 -13.92 9.25 -21.26
CA GLU A 313 -14.04 10.44 -22.11
C GLU A 313 -12.99 10.48 -23.25
N GLN A 314 -11.75 10.11 -22.97
CA GLN A 314 -10.73 10.02 -24.03
C GLN A 314 -11.07 8.92 -25.06
N ALA A 315 -11.60 7.77 -24.62
CA ALA A 315 -12.08 6.72 -25.51
C ALA A 315 -13.26 7.20 -26.39
N ARG A 316 -14.21 7.95 -25.81
CA ARG A 316 -15.31 8.58 -26.56
C ARG A 316 -14.78 9.54 -27.63
N ARG A 317 -13.82 10.40 -27.28
CA ARG A 317 -13.23 11.35 -28.24
C ARG A 317 -12.48 10.65 -29.36
N LEU A 318 -11.72 9.60 -29.07
CA LEU A 318 -11.08 8.77 -30.08
C LEU A 318 -12.13 8.16 -31.03
N ARG A 319 -13.26 7.68 -30.50
CA ARG A 319 -14.38 7.19 -31.31
C ARG A 319 -15.00 8.30 -32.17
N ALA A 320 -15.24 9.48 -31.61
CA ALA A 320 -15.80 10.64 -32.33
C ALA A 320 -14.90 11.14 -33.48
N GLN A 321 -13.59 10.88 -33.40
CA GLN A 321 -12.63 11.11 -34.49
C GLN A 321 -12.69 10.05 -35.60
N GLY A 322 -13.61 9.08 -35.53
CA GLY A 322 -13.80 8.02 -36.52
C GLY A 322 -12.98 6.76 -36.29
N ASN A 323 -12.29 6.63 -35.14
CA ASN A 323 -11.55 5.42 -34.80
C ASN A 323 -12.49 4.33 -34.28
N ALA A 324 -12.18 3.07 -34.58
CA ALA A 324 -12.94 1.92 -34.10
C ALA A 324 -12.64 1.64 -32.63
N VAL A 325 -13.25 2.40 -31.72
CA VAL A 325 -13.06 2.28 -30.26
C VAL A 325 -14.37 1.91 -29.57
N THR A 326 -14.32 0.84 -28.79
CA THR A 326 -15.41 0.36 -27.92
C THR A 326 -14.96 0.39 -26.47
N VAL A 327 -15.86 0.71 -25.53
CA VAL A 327 -15.62 0.51 -24.08
C VAL A 327 -16.61 -0.53 -23.56
N LEU A 328 -16.10 -1.47 -22.76
CA LEU A 328 -16.82 -2.63 -22.27
C LEU A 328 -16.79 -2.66 -20.75
N ALA A 329 -17.96 -2.79 -20.13
CA ALA A 329 -18.14 -3.12 -18.74
C ALA A 329 -18.24 -4.65 -18.62
N PHE A 330 -17.30 -5.28 -17.90
CA PHE A 330 -17.23 -6.74 -17.83
C PHE A 330 -17.49 -7.33 -16.46
N ASP A 331 -17.63 -6.53 -15.41
CA ASP A 331 -17.85 -6.99 -14.04
C ASP A 331 -19.32 -7.31 -13.73
N SER A 332 -19.62 -7.64 -12.47
CA SER A 332 -20.94 -7.99 -11.97
C SER A 332 -21.38 -7.13 -10.79
N ASN A 333 -22.67 -6.80 -10.73
CA ASN A 333 -23.29 -6.16 -9.57
C ASN A 333 -23.83 -7.16 -8.54
N SER A 334 -23.80 -8.46 -8.82
CA SER A 334 -24.50 -9.47 -8.01
C SER A 334 -23.64 -10.67 -7.62
N ALA A 335 -22.60 -10.98 -8.37
CA ALA A 335 -21.69 -12.07 -8.08
C ALA A 335 -20.53 -11.64 -7.18
N SER A 336 -20.05 -12.58 -6.36
CA SER A 336 -18.90 -12.38 -5.47
C SER A 336 -17.90 -13.53 -5.59
N GLY A 337 -16.65 -13.28 -5.19
CA GLY A 337 -15.61 -14.30 -5.17
C GLY A 337 -15.42 -14.97 -6.53
N ASN A 338 -15.31 -16.31 -6.54
CA ASN A 338 -15.05 -17.04 -7.77
C ASN A 338 -16.20 -17.00 -8.79
N ALA A 339 -17.44 -16.77 -8.35
CA ALA A 339 -18.57 -16.57 -9.27
C ALA A 339 -18.43 -15.25 -10.04
N ARG A 340 -17.92 -14.20 -9.37
CA ARG A 340 -17.58 -12.93 -10.01
C ARG A 340 -16.49 -13.09 -11.07
N GLU A 341 -15.43 -13.86 -10.77
CA GLU A 341 -14.39 -14.19 -11.77
C GLU A 341 -14.97 -14.88 -13.01
N ALA A 342 -15.91 -15.80 -12.81
CA ALA A 342 -16.55 -16.53 -13.90
C ALA A 342 -17.42 -15.61 -14.77
N GLU A 343 -18.17 -14.67 -14.18
CA GLU A 343 -18.97 -13.69 -14.91
C GLU A 343 -18.08 -12.70 -15.67
N MET A 344 -17.04 -12.18 -15.02
CA MET A 344 -16.02 -11.34 -15.68
C MET A 344 -15.42 -12.03 -16.91
N ALA A 345 -15.04 -13.30 -16.76
CA ALA A 345 -14.46 -14.06 -17.84
C ALA A 345 -15.50 -14.31 -18.95
N LYS A 346 -16.73 -14.70 -18.61
CA LYS A 346 -17.81 -14.92 -19.57
C LYS A 346 -18.02 -13.71 -20.47
N ASN A 347 -18.07 -12.51 -19.88
CA ASN A 347 -18.29 -11.27 -20.62
C ASN A 347 -17.14 -10.98 -21.61
N LEU A 348 -15.89 -11.09 -21.18
CA LEU A 348 -14.72 -10.87 -22.05
C LEU A 348 -14.52 -11.97 -23.09
N ILE A 349 -14.82 -13.23 -22.77
CA ILE A 349 -14.79 -14.35 -23.72
C ILE A 349 -15.82 -14.12 -24.83
N ALA A 350 -17.06 -13.77 -24.47
CA ALA A 350 -18.12 -13.51 -25.43
C ALA A 350 -17.74 -12.36 -26.36
N TYR A 351 -17.21 -11.26 -25.83
CA TYR A 351 -16.75 -10.14 -26.64
C TYR A 351 -15.61 -10.53 -27.60
N ARG A 352 -14.59 -11.24 -27.10
CA ARG A 352 -13.46 -11.70 -27.92
C ARG A 352 -13.90 -12.63 -29.04
N GLN A 353 -14.82 -13.55 -28.78
CA GLN A 353 -15.35 -14.46 -29.80
C GLN A 353 -16.11 -13.73 -30.90
N ALA A 354 -16.87 -12.68 -30.53
CA ALA A 354 -17.56 -11.84 -31.50
C ALA A 354 -16.62 -10.88 -32.26
N ASN A 355 -15.47 -10.54 -31.68
CA ASN A 355 -14.53 -9.54 -32.20
C ASN A 355 -13.09 -10.09 -32.22
N PRO A 356 -12.80 -11.15 -33.01
CA PRO A 356 -11.54 -11.88 -32.95
C PRO A 356 -10.31 -11.01 -33.23
N ASP A 357 -10.42 -10.00 -34.11
CA ASP A 357 -9.30 -9.16 -34.54
C ASP A 357 -9.09 -7.90 -33.69
N THR A 358 -9.97 -7.61 -32.72
CA THR A 358 -9.88 -6.39 -31.90
C THR A 358 -8.69 -6.45 -30.93
N TRP A 359 -7.91 -5.40 -30.82
CA TRP A 359 -6.96 -5.28 -29.72
C TRP A 359 -7.71 -4.89 -28.44
N LEU A 360 -7.61 -5.70 -27.39
CA LEU A 360 -8.36 -5.51 -26.15
C LEU A 360 -7.40 -5.15 -25.01
N LEU A 361 -7.66 -4.04 -24.32
CA LEU A 361 -7.00 -3.65 -23.08
C LEU A 361 -7.99 -3.75 -21.92
N ALA A 362 -7.71 -4.58 -20.92
CA ALA A 362 -8.53 -4.71 -19.72
C ALA A 362 -7.80 -4.18 -18.48
N LEU A 363 -8.49 -3.34 -17.69
CA LEU A 363 -8.02 -2.87 -16.39
C LEU A 363 -8.84 -3.55 -15.28
N ALA A 364 -8.15 -4.21 -14.35
CA ALA A 364 -8.76 -4.83 -13.17
C ALA A 364 -7.72 -4.99 -12.05
N GLY A 365 -8.16 -5.25 -10.82
CA GLY A 365 -7.28 -5.60 -9.71
C GLY A 365 -6.28 -6.71 -10.06
N ASP A 366 -5.07 -6.62 -9.50
CA ASP A 366 -3.95 -7.55 -9.75
C ASP A 366 -4.37 -9.03 -9.74
N VAL A 367 -5.14 -9.43 -8.73
CA VAL A 367 -5.56 -10.83 -8.56
C VAL A 367 -6.41 -11.32 -9.73
N HIS A 368 -7.26 -10.45 -10.30
CA HIS A 368 -8.14 -10.79 -11.42
C HIS A 368 -7.35 -11.09 -12.69
N VAL A 369 -6.32 -10.29 -12.98
CA VAL A 369 -5.60 -10.35 -14.26
C VAL A 369 -4.56 -11.47 -14.35
N ARG A 370 -4.27 -12.17 -13.24
CA ARG A 370 -3.32 -13.29 -13.21
C ARG A 370 -3.72 -14.40 -14.18
N THR A 371 -2.77 -14.89 -14.96
CA THR A 371 -3.01 -16.01 -15.90
C THR A 371 -2.58 -17.37 -15.34
N LYS A 372 -2.52 -17.49 -14.01
CA LYS A 372 -2.25 -18.73 -13.29
C LYS A 372 -3.14 -18.80 -12.05
N PRO A 373 -3.40 -20.00 -11.49
CA PRO A 373 -4.09 -20.15 -10.22
C PRO A 373 -3.36 -19.43 -9.08
N VAL A 374 -4.12 -19.16 -8.01
CA VAL A 374 -3.62 -18.53 -6.81
C VAL A 374 -3.21 -19.57 -5.76
N SER A 375 -2.14 -19.33 -5.00
CA SER A 375 -1.60 -20.32 -4.05
C SER A 375 -2.38 -20.41 -2.73
N TRP A 376 -3.11 -19.36 -2.35
CA TRP A 376 -3.83 -19.26 -1.08
C TRP A 376 -5.28 -19.75 -1.15
N ASN A 377 -5.81 -19.99 -2.35
CA ASN A 377 -7.14 -20.55 -2.56
C ASN A 377 -7.21 -21.33 -3.87
N LYS A 378 -7.11 -22.65 -3.79
CA LYS A 378 -7.13 -23.55 -4.96
C LYS A 378 -8.43 -23.48 -5.79
N ASP A 379 -9.53 -23.04 -5.20
CA ASP A 379 -10.84 -22.99 -5.86
C ASP A 379 -11.09 -21.63 -6.53
N PHE A 380 -10.22 -20.64 -6.26
CA PHE A 380 -10.28 -19.33 -6.92
C PHE A 380 -9.55 -19.38 -8.26
N GLU A 381 -10.28 -19.16 -9.34
CA GLU A 381 -9.75 -19.08 -10.69
C GLU A 381 -9.85 -17.64 -11.21
N PRO A 382 -8.73 -16.91 -11.29
CA PRO A 382 -8.71 -15.55 -11.81
C PRO A 382 -9.31 -15.42 -13.20
N LEU A 383 -9.89 -14.26 -13.50
CA LEU A 383 -10.30 -13.84 -14.84
C LEU A 383 -9.23 -14.15 -15.90
N GLY A 384 -7.97 -13.75 -15.68
CA GLY A 384 -6.89 -13.97 -16.64
C GLY A 384 -6.64 -15.45 -16.93
N TRP A 385 -6.70 -16.31 -15.91
CA TRP A 385 -6.57 -17.76 -16.04
C TRP A 385 -7.72 -18.37 -16.84
N ARG A 386 -8.95 -17.91 -16.59
CA ARG A 386 -10.14 -18.34 -17.34
C ARG A 386 -10.05 -17.96 -18.81
N LEU A 387 -9.57 -16.75 -19.12
CA LEU A 387 -9.35 -16.29 -20.48
C LEU A 387 -8.34 -17.17 -21.23
N THR A 388 -7.19 -17.45 -20.62
CA THR A 388 -6.17 -18.31 -21.26
C THR A 388 -6.66 -19.72 -21.57
N LYS A 389 -7.53 -20.28 -20.71
CA LYS A 389 -8.13 -21.61 -20.94
C LYS A 389 -9.16 -21.59 -22.06
N ALA A 390 -10.01 -20.57 -22.09
CA ALA A 390 -11.13 -20.48 -23.04
C ALA A 390 -10.71 -20.00 -24.44
N LEU A 391 -9.59 -19.27 -24.54
CA LEU A 391 -9.13 -18.63 -25.76
C LEU A 391 -7.69 -19.05 -26.11
N PRO A 392 -7.39 -20.35 -26.29
CA PRO A 392 -6.02 -20.83 -26.51
C PRO A 392 -5.39 -20.30 -27.82
N ALA A 393 -6.21 -19.85 -28.77
CA ALA A 393 -5.77 -19.27 -30.03
C ALA A 393 -5.63 -17.73 -29.99
N SER A 394 -6.06 -17.07 -28.92
CA SER A 394 -5.96 -15.61 -28.76
C SER A 394 -4.89 -15.27 -27.71
N PRO A 395 -3.80 -14.57 -28.08
CA PRO A 395 -2.77 -14.22 -27.12
C PRO A 395 -3.30 -13.33 -25.98
N VAL A 396 -3.19 -13.82 -24.75
CA VAL A 396 -3.47 -13.06 -23.52
C VAL A 396 -2.14 -12.70 -22.87
N LYS A 397 -1.89 -11.42 -22.62
CA LYS A 397 -0.71 -10.90 -21.94
C LYS A 397 -1.14 -10.11 -20.72
N ALA A 398 -0.75 -10.57 -19.54
CA ALA A 398 -0.99 -9.85 -18.29
C ALA A 398 0.25 -9.04 -17.90
N LEU A 399 0.06 -7.78 -17.50
CA LEU A 399 1.08 -6.91 -16.96
C LEU A 399 0.81 -6.66 -15.48
N GLU A 400 1.83 -6.89 -14.65
CA GLU A 400 1.83 -6.36 -13.28
C GLU A 400 2.31 -4.91 -13.29
N VAL A 401 1.95 -4.16 -12.25
CA VAL A 401 2.29 -2.74 -12.16
C VAL A 401 3.40 -2.55 -11.14
N GLY A 402 4.50 -1.99 -11.61
CA GLY A 402 5.60 -1.55 -10.77
C GLY A 402 5.54 -0.04 -10.58
N PHE A 403 5.74 0.42 -9.35
CA PHE A 403 5.52 1.82 -8.98
C PHE A 403 6.44 2.25 -7.82
N THR A 404 6.53 3.56 -7.57
CA THR A 404 7.13 4.10 -6.34
C THR A 404 6.02 4.41 -5.34
N ARG A 405 6.35 4.43 -4.03
CA ARG A 405 5.39 4.76 -2.97
C ARG A 405 4.61 6.03 -3.32
N GLY A 406 3.30 5.98 -3.11
CA GLY A 406 2.38 7.03 -3.47
C GLY A 406 1.08 6.92 -2.68
N SER A 407 -0.03 7.28 -3.31
CA SER A 407 -1.36 7.21 -2.73
C SER A 407 -2.40 6.67 -3.70
N GLN A 408 -3.47 6.11 -3.16
CA GLN A 408 -4.64 5.65 -3.89
C GLN A 408 -5.91 6.02 -3.11
N PHE A 409 -7.04 6.16 -3.81
CA PHE A 409 -8.35 6.17 -3.15
C PHE A 409 -8.91 4.75 -3.17
N SER A 410 -9.07 4.13 -2.01
CA SER A 410 -9.56 2.75 -1.92
C SER A 410 -10.42 2.54 -0.68
N CYS A 411 -11.11 1.41 -0.63
CA CYS A 411 -11.80 0.94 0.56
C CYS A 411 -11.00 -0.17 1.23
N ARG A 412 -10.92 -0.17 2.56
CA ARG A 412 -10.29 -1.23 3.34
C ARG A 412 -11.00 -1.42 4.69
N PHE A 413 -10.72 -2.53 5.36
CA PHE A 413 -11.09 -2.66 6.76
C PHE A 413 -10.09 -1.86 7.60
N ASN A 414 -10.59 -0.96 8.45
CA ASN A 414 -9.78 -0.31 9.46
C ASN A 414 -9.53 -1.27 10.65
N VAL A 415 -8.80 -0.79 11.65
CA VAL A 415 -8.46 -1.59 12.84
C VAL A 415 -9.68 -2.02 13.67
N TRP A 416 -10.82 -1.36 13.49
CA TRP A 416 -12.11 -1.67 14.13
C TRP A 416 -13.03 -2.51 13.23
N GLU A 417 -12.49 -3.13 12.17
CA GLU A 417 -13.22 -4.00 11.24
C GLU A 417 -14.35 -3.30 10.47
N GLN A 418 -14.31 -1.97 10.40
CA GLN A 418 -15.25 -1.18 9.62
C GLN A 418 -14.66 -0.86 8.24
N VAL A 419 -15.54 -0.79 7.23
CA VAL A 419 -15.15 -0.34 5.89
C VAL A 419 -14.87 1.16 5.92
N ASP A 420 -13.62 1.53 5.68
CA ASP A 420 -13.17 2.91 5.51
C ASP A 420 -12.72 3.11 4.05
N CYS A 421 -13.34 4.08 3.37
CA CYS A 421 -13.02 4.45 2.00
C CYS A 421 -12.42 5.85 1.97
N ASN A 422 -11.12 5.95 1.72
CA ASN A 422 -10.37 7.19 1.81
C ASN A 422 -9.14 7.17 0.91
N VAL A 423 -8.38 8.27 0.95
CA VAL A 423 -7.02 8.30 0.44
C VAL A 423 -6.12 7.56 1.42
N PHE A 424 -5.43 6.54 0.91
CA PHE A 424 -4.45 5.75 1.64
C PHE A 424 -3.10 5.82 0.95
N ALA A 425 -2.03 5.74 1.73
CA ALA A 425 -0.70 5.54 1.17
C ALA A 425 -0.62 4.12 0.61
N LEU A 426 0.09 3.99 -0.51
CA LEU A 426 0.31 2.72 -1.19
C LEU A 426 1.80 2.55 -1.42
N SER A 427 2.35 1.46 -0.89
CA SER A 427 3.75 1.09 -1.06
C SER A 427 3.88 -0.21 -1.85
N PRO A 428 4.84 -0.31 -2.77
CA PRO A 428 5.09 -1.54 -3.52
C PRO A 428 5.78 -2.57 -2.63
N THR A 429 5.62 -3.86 -2.96
CA THR A 429 6.53 -4.90 -2.45
C THR A 429 7.95 -4.68 -2.97
N ALA A 430 8.93 -5.40 -2.42
CA ALA A 430 10.30 -5.32 -2.91
C ALA A 430 10.38 -5.67 -4.40
N GLU A 431 9.58 -6.63 -4.87
CA GLU A 431 9.56 -7.11 -6.25
C GLU A 431 8.94 -6.09 -7.20
N LEU A 432 7.92 -5.35 -6.76
CA LEU A 432 7.18 -4.37 -7.57
C LEU A 432 7.75 -2.95 -7.45
N ARG A 433 8.76 -2.74 -6.61
CA ARG A 433 9.36 -1.43 -6.39
C ARG A 433 10.03 -0.93 -7.66
N GLN A 434 9.65 0.28 -8.05
CA GLN A 434 10.32 1.00 -9.12
C GLN A 434 11.50 1.78 -8.56
N GLU A 435 12.66 1.64 -9.19
CA GLU A 435 13.82 2.44 -8.82
C GLU A 435 13.62 3.91 -9.23
N PRO A 436 14.07 4.87 -8.40
CA PRO A 436 14.02 6.29 -8.73
C PRO A 436 14.64 6.58 -10.10
N GLY A 437 14.01 7.47 -10.88
CA GLY A 437 14.49 7.85 -12.21
C GLY A 437 14.20 6.82 -13.32
N THR A 438 13.61 5.65 -13.01
CA THR A 438 13.12 4.73 -14.05
C THR A 438 11.98 5.39 -14.82
N PRO A 439 12.06 5.55 -16.16
CA PRO A 439 10.97 6.13 -16.94
C PRO A 439 9.77 5.19 -17.02
N ARG A 440 8.60 5.74 -17.38
CA ARG A 440 7.42 4.93 -17.68
C ARG A 440 7.70 4.03 -18.88
N LYS A 441 7.50 2.72 -18.71
CA LYS A 441 7.76 1.73 -19.78
C LYS A 441 7.04 0.42 -19.51
N VAL A 442 6.84 -0.35 -20.58
CA VAL A 442 6.51 -1.77 -20.52
C VAL A 442 7.80 -2.58 -20.68
N ALA A 443 8.02 -3.52 -19.77
CA ALA A 443 9.10 -4.49 -19.84
C ALA A 443 8.51 -5.90 -19.86
N LEU A 444 8.56 -6.58 -21.01
CA LEU A 444 8.10 -7.96 -21.11
C LEU A 444 9.14 -8.92 -20.54
N PHE A 445 8.66 -10.02 -19.96
CA PHE A 445 9.50 -11.10 -19.47
C PHE A 445 9.71 -12.15 -20.56
N ASP A 446 10.87 -12.83 -20.53
CA ASP A 446 11.15 -13.95 -21.44
C ASP A 446 10.17 -15.12 -21.24
N ARG A 447 9.69 -15.28 -20.00
CA ARG A 447 8.68 -16.27 -19.61
C ARG A 447 7.71 -15.66 -18.60
N PRO A 448 6.45 -16.14 -18.54
CA PRO A 448 5.51 -15.67 -17.53
C PRO A 448 6.03 -15.94 -16.11
N SER A 449 5.81 -15.00 -15.20
CA SER A 449 6.14 -15.12 -13.78
C SER A 449 5.40 -16.28 -13.12
N ASP A 450 5.75 -16.59 -11.87
CA ASP A 450 5.08 -17.62 -11.08
C ASP A 450 3.59 -17.30 -10.83
N THR A 451 3.23 -16.01 -10.85
CA THR A 451 1.86 -15.51 -10.73
C THR A 451 1.13 -15.33 -12.07
N GLY A 452 1.80 -15.59 -13.20
CA GLY A 452 1.21 -15.54 -14.54
C GLY A 452 1.31 -14.17 -15.23
N PHE A 453 2.16 -13.26 -14.74
CA PHE A 453 2.43 -12.01 -15.44
C PHE A 453 3.45 -12.22 -16.56
N HIS A 454 3.20 -11.58 -17.70
CA HIS A 454 4.02 -11.66 -18.91
C HIS A 454 4.98 -10.49 -19.06
N GLY A 455 4.86 -9.50 -18.18
CA GLY A 455 5.69 -8.31 -18.16
C GLY A 455 5.24 -7.38 -17.06
N ARG A 456 5.92 -6.24 -16.98
CA ARG A 456 5.66 -5.20 -16.00
C ARG A 456 5.47 -3.86 -16.66
N LEU A 457 4.46 -3.14 -16.21
CA LEU A 457 4.23 -1.74 -16.53
C LEU A 457 4.79 -0.88 -15.39
N TRP A 458 5.82 -0.08 -15.69
CA TRP A 458 6.40 0.87 -14.74
C TRP A 458 5.71 2.22 -14.89
N VAL A 459 5.13 2.74 -13.79
CA VAL A 459 4.23 3.91 -13.84
C VAL A 459 4.75 5.14 -13.09
N GLY A 460 5.72 4.96 -12.19
CA GLY A 460 6.25 5.99 -11.31
C GLY A 460 5.46 6.13 -10.01
N ALA A 461 5.41 7.34 -9.45
CA ALA A 461 4.66 7.62 -8.24
C ALA A 461 3.15 7.62 -8.51
N LEU A 462 2.40 6.99 -7.62
CA LEU A 462 0.94 6.91 -7.71
C LEU A 462 0.28 8.05 -6.95
N ASN A 463 -0.76 8.64 -7.53
CA ASN A 463 -1.56 9.68 -6.92
C ASN A 463 -3.02 9.25 -6.85
N ALA A 464 -3.64 9.46 -5.69
CA ALA A 464 -5.03 9.13 -5.50
C ALA A 464 -5.94 9.89 -6.48
N SER A 465 -6.88 9.16 -7.07
CA SER A 465 -7.99 9.71 -7.84
C SER A 465 -9.28 9.48 -7.06
N PRO A 466 -9.87 10.53 -6.47
CA PRO A 466 -11.09 10.38 -5.70
C PRO A 466 -12.28 9.98 -6.60
N PRO A 467 -13.37 9.45 -6.03
CA PRO A 467 -14.57 9.14 -6.77
C PRO A 467 -15.16 10.39 -7.39
N VAL A 468 -15.79 10.22 -8.55
CA VAL A 468 -16.50 11.30 -9.25
C VAL A 468 -17.59 11.87 -8.35
N ILE A 469 -18.40 11.00 -7.77
CA ILE A 469 -19.45 11.38 -6.83
C ILE A 469 -18.91 11.23 -5.41
N GLN A 470 -18.50 12.34 -4.82
CA GLN A 470 -18.13 12.39 -3.41
C GLN A 470 -19.38 12.62 -2.56
N ARG A 471 -19.54 11.85 -1.49
CA ARG A 471 -20.46 12.24 -0.43
C ARG A 471 -19.80 13.33 0.38
N THR A 472 -20.50 14.42 0.62
CA THR A 472 -20.18 15.28 1.74
C THR A 472 -20.43 14.46 3.01
N PRO A 473 -19.41 14.19 3.86
CA PRO A 473 -19.68 13.60 5.16
C PRO A 473 -20.62 14.56 5.94
N PRO A 474 -21.62 14.04 6.67
CA PRO A 474 -22.44 14.90 7.52
C PRO A 474 -21.52 15.65 8.51
N PRO A 475 -21.80 16.93 8.82
CA PRO A 475 -21.00 17.68 9.78
C PRO A 475 -20.99 16.97 11.13
N VAL A 476 -19.80 16.92 11.74
CA VAL A 476 -19.43 16.17 12.97
C VAL A 476 -20.33 16.48 14.19
N ALA A 477 -21.17 17.52 14.12
CA ALA A 477 -22.04 17.95 15.22
C ALA A 477 -23.18 16.96 15.58
N GLN A 478 -23.47 15.94 14.77
CA GLN A 478 -24.56 14.99 15.05
C GLN A 478 -24.13 13.64 15.64
N GLN A 479 -22.84 13.32 15.71
CA GLN A 479 -22.38 12.08 16.37
C GLN A 479 -22.24 12.20 17.90
N GLN A 480 -22.36 13.41 18.45
CA GLN A 480 -22.33 13.64 19.90
C GLN A 480 -23.72 13.77 20.56
N GLN A 481 -24.82 13.75 19.80
CA GLN A 481 -26.17 13.93 20.38
C GLN A 481 -26.93 12.63 20.68
N ASP A 482 -26.51 11.47 20.16
CA ASP A 482 -27.13 10.17 20.49
C ASP A 482 -26.56 9.51 21.77
N GLY A 483 -25.71 10.23 22.52
CA GLY A 483 -25.27 9.85 23.88
C GLY A 483 -26.17 10.38 25.01
N GLY A 484 -27.34 10.93 24.67
CA GLY A 484 -28.25 11.59 25.61
C GLY A 484 -29.02 10.64 26.53
N THR A 485 -28.50 10.46 27.74
CA THR A 485 -29.23 10.41 29.02
C THR A 485 -30.48 9.51 29.10
N LYS A 486 -30.33 8.32 29.70
CA LYS A 486 -31.46 7.60 30.32
C LYS A 486 -32.06 8.45 31.43
N PRO A 487 -33.39 8.69 31.49
CA PRO A 487 -34.03 9.27 32.66
C PRO A 487 -33.99 8.26 33.81
N ALA A 488 -33.71 8.75 35.01
CA ALA A 488 -33.84 7.99 36.24
C ALA A 488 -35.29 7.53 36.43
N GLU A 489 -35.51 6.23 36.57
CA GLU A 489 -36.78 5.68 37.04
C GLU A 489 -36.95 6.04 38.52
N ALA A 490 -38.05 6.72 38.81
CA ALA A 490 -38.51 7.05 40.15
C ALA A 490 -39.16 5.83 40.81
N GLU A 491 -38.96 5.73 42.12
CA GLU A 491 -39.56 4.78 43.06
C GLU A 491 -41.07 4.56 42.84
N HIS A 492 -41.50 3.30 42.86
CA HIS A 492 -42.65 2.82 43.65
C HIS A 492 -42.57 1.32 43.90
#